data_AF-A0A3B9IMZ3-F1
#
_entry.id   AF-A0A3B9IMZ3-F1
#
_cell.length_a   1.000
_cell.length_b   1.000
_cell.length_c   1.000
_cell.angle_alpha   90.00
_cell.angle_beta   90.00
_cell.angle_gamma   90.00
#
_symmetry.space_group_name_H-M   'P 1'
#
loop_
_entity.id
_entity.type
_entity.pdbx_description
1 polymer ?
#
loop_
_entity_poly.entity_id
_entity_poly.type
_entity_poly.pdbx_seq_one_letter_code
_entity_poly.pdbx_strand_id
1 'polypeptide(L)'
;MPFGLLKYGLSSEYPVDVDLPPPKELKPSYDVVIIGGGGHGLAIAYYLAKYHNITKVAVLEKAYLGGGNTARNTAVIRSNYLTSEGVRFYS
;
A
#
# COMPACT_ATOMS: atom_id res chain seq x y z
N MET A 1 -8.32 26.18 21.07
CA MET A 1 -7.34 27.29 20.96
C MET A 1 -6.63 27.19 19.61
N PRO A 2 -6.95 28.06 18.62
CA PRO A 2 -6.43 27.95 17.25
C PRO A 2 -4.89 28.08 17.15
N PHE A 3 -4.23 28.67 18.15
CA PHE A 3 -2.77 28.82 18.18
C PHE A 3 -1.99 27.52 18.38
N GLY A 4 -2.64 26.43 18.82
CA GLY A 4 -1.98 25.14 19.03
C GLY A 4 -1.40 24.51 17.75
N LEU A 5 -1.84 24.97 16.59
CA LEU A 5 -1.34 24.52 15.29
C LEU A 5 -0.10 25.27 14.81
N LEU A 6 0.21 26.46 15.36
CA LEU A 6 1.40 27.22 14.94
C LEU A 6 2.69 26.43 15.17
N LYS A 7 2.75 25.56 16.20
CA LYS A 7 3.92 24.72 16.45
C LYS A 7 4.21 23.76 15.28
N TYR A 8 3.20 23.34 14.52
CA TYR A 8 3.39 22.49 13.34
C TYR A 8 3.76 23.31 12.11
N GLY A 9 3.27 24.55 11.99
CA GLY A 9 3.60 25.44 10.87
C GLY A 9 4.97 26.13 10.98
N LEU A 10 5.49 26.32 12.20
CA LEU A 10 6.80 26.92 12.48
C LEU A 10 7.91 25.88 12.65
N SER A 11 7.58 24.59 12.70
CA SER A 11 8.57 23.51 12.79
C SER A 11 9.08 23.14 11.40
N SER A 12 10.40 23.05 11.23
CA SER A 12 11.03 22.47 10.03
C SER A 12 10.86 20.95 9.99
N GLU A 13 10.56 20.32 11.13
CA GLU A 13 10.33 18.90 11.27
C GLU A 13 8.85 18.64 11.53
N TYR A 14 8.20 17.93 10.61
CA TYR A 14 6.84 17.46 10.82
C TYR A 14 6.91 16.15 11.62
N PRO A 15 6.35 16.07 12.85
CA PRO A 15 6.47 14.89 13.70
C PRO A 15 5.57 13.78 13.14
N VAL A 16 6.10 13.00 12.21
CA VAL A 16 5.47 11.80 11.66
C VAL A 16 6.27 10.60 12.09
N ASP A 17 5.66 9.75 12.90
CA ASP A 17 6.07 8.36 12.97
C ASP A 17 5.67 7.70 11.65
N VAL A 18 6.67 7.37 10.84
CA VAL A 18 6.45 6.69 9.56
C VAL A 18 6.24 5.21 9.87
N ASP A 19 5.01 4.71 9.71
CA ASP A 19 4.67 3.30 9.93
C ASP A 19 5.39 2.33 8.98
N LEU A 20 5.90 2.85 7.86
CA LEU A 20 6.59 2.06 6.85
C LEU A 20 8.11 2.04 7.11
N PRO A 21 8.73 0.85 7.09
CA PRO A 21 10.18 0.77 7.20
C PRO A 21 10.83 1.45 5.97
N PRO A 22 12.06 1.98 6.12
CA PRO A 22 12.80 2.52 4.99
C PRO A 22 13.02 1.44 3.92
N PRO A 23 13.15 1.83 2.64
CA PRO A 23 13.46 0.89 1.57
C PRO A 23 14.79 0.17 1.87
N LYS A 24 14.80 -1.14 1.64
CA LYS A 24 16.00 -1.97 1.77
C LYS A 24 16.71 -2.05 0.42
N GLU A 25 18.03 -2.21 0.46
CA GLU A 25 18.83 -2.53 -0.73
C GLU A 25 18.26 -3.74 -1.48
N LEU A 26 18.27 -3.66 -2.81
CA LEU A 26 17.75 -4.73 -3.65
C LEU A 26 18.67 -5.94 -3.62
N LYS A 27 18.07 -7.12 -3.46
CA LYS A 27 18.79 -8.38 -3.62
C LYS A 27 19.04 -8.66 -5.11
N PRO A 28 20.07 -9.45 -5.46
CA PRO A 28 20.35 -9.79 -6.86
C PRO A 28 19.23 -10.57 -7.56
N SER A 29 18.38 -11.27 -6.80
CA SER A 29 17.26 -12.03 -7.34
C SER A 29 16.12 -12.17 -6.33
N TYR A 30 14.92 -12.40 -6.85
CA TYR A 30 13.69 -12.68 -6.13
C TYR A 30 12.92 -13.80 -6.86
N ASP A 31 12.08 -14.53 -6.14
CA ASP A 31 11.23 -15.55 -6.76
C ASP A 31 10.06 -14.89 -7.51
N VAL A 32 9.60 -13.74 -7.00
CA VAL A 32 8.57 -12.90 -7.63
C VAL A 32 8.96 -11.44 -7.51
N VAL A 33 8.80 -10.69 -8.61
CA VAL A 33 8.90 -9.23 -8.62
C VAL A 33 7.55 -8.65 -9.02
N ILE A 34 7.01 -7.77 -8.18
CA ILE A 34 5.73 -7.08 -8.37
C ILE A 34 6.05 -5.62 -8.70
N ILE A 35 5.51 -5.12 -9.82
CA ILE A 35 5.67 -3.73 -10.24
C ILE A 35 4.39 -2.96 -9.87
N GLY A 36 4.53 -2.00 -8.96
CA GLY A 36 3.45 -1.18 -8.41
C GLY A 36 3.19 -1.48 -6.93
N GLY A 37 3.47 -0.51 -6.07
CA GLY A 37 3.29 -0.57 -4.61
C GLY A 37 1.94 -0.03 -4.13
N GLY A 38 0.89 -0.18 -4.95
CA GLY A 38 -0.49 0.11 -4.54
C GLY A 38 -1.11 -1.04 -3.74
N GLY A 39 -2.36 -0.87 -3.33
CA GLY A 39 -3.12 -1.84 -2.53
C GLY A 39 -3.16 -3.24 -3.14
N HIS A 40 -3.34 -3.36 -4.46
CA HIS A 40 -3.30 -4.67 -5.13
C HIS A 40 -1.90 -5.30 -5.10
N GLY A 41 -0.84 -4.54 -5.41
CA GLY A 41 0.53 -5.08 -5.42
C GLY A 41 0.97 -5.56 -4.03
N LEU A 42 0.65 -4.78 -2.99
CA LEU A 42 0.90 -5.17 -1.61
C LEU A 42 0.04 -6.35 -1.15
N ALA A 43 -1.23 -6.41 -1.55
CA ALA A 43 -2.08 -7.56 -1.29
C ALA A 43 -1.51 -8.83 -1.94
N ILE A 44 -1.08 -8.77 -3.20
CA ILE A 44 -0.45 -9.92 -3.88
C ILE A 44 0.76 -10.41 -3.09
N ALA A 45 1.67 -9.52 -2.67
CA ALA A 45 2.84 -9.89 -1.87
C ALA A 45 2.44 -10.57 -0.54
N TYR A 46 1.44 -10.02 0.15
CA TYR A 46 0.90 -10.59 1.38
C TYR A 46 0.32 -11.99 1.14
N TYR A 47 -0.51 -12.18 0.12
CA TYR A 47 -1.17 -13.47 -0.14
C TYR A 47 -0.17 -14.54 -0.61
N LEU A 48 0.84 -14.16 -1.41
CA LEU A 48 1.96 -15.04 -1.78
C LEU A 48 2.69 -15.57 -0.55
N ALA A 49 3.02 -14.69 0.40
CA ALA A 49 3.69 -15.10 1.63
C ALA A 49 2.77 -15.92 2.53
N LYS A 50 1.53 -15.47 2.74
CA LYS A 50 0.60 -16.02 3.73
C LYS A 50 0.02 -17.38 3.33
N TYR A 51 -0.33 -17.56 2.07
CA TYR A 51 -1.09 -18.73 1.60
C TYR A 51 -0.31 -19.64 0.65
N HIS A 52 0.78 -19.14 0.06
CA HIS A 52 1.58 -19.91 -0.90
C HIS A 52 3.03 -20.14 -0.44
N ASN A 53 3.41 -19.64 0.73
CA ASN A 53 4.76 -19.75 1.29
C ASN A 53 5.87 -19.17 0.37
N ILE A 54 5.50 -18.23 -0.52
CA ILE A 54 6.43 -17.53 -1.41
C ILE A 54 6.78 -16.20 -0.72
N THR A 55 7.96 -16.15 -0.10
CA THR A 55 8.36 -15.02 0.78
C THR A 55 9.50 -14.18 0.21
N LYS A 56 10.22 -14.68 -0.80
CA LYS A 56 11.29 -13.94 -1.48
C LYS A 56 10.71 -13.07 -2.59
N VAL A 57 9.91 -12.10 -2.19
CA VAL A 57 9.16 -11.19 -3.07
C VAL A 57 9.74 -9.78 -3.01
N ALA A 58 9.88 -9.13 -4.16
CA ALA A 58 10.12 -7.69 -4.25
C ALA A 58 8.86 -6.98 -4.73
N VAL A 59 8.51 -5.86 -4.09
CA VAL A 59 7.51 -4.91 -4.60
C VAL A 59 8.26 -3.62 -4.94
N LEU A 60 8.22 -3.22 -6.20
CA LEU A 60 8.89 -2.02 -6.70
C LEU A 60 7.86 -0.94 -7.02
N GLU A 61 8.02 0.22 -6.40
CA GLU A 61 7.17 1.40 -6.63
C GLU A 61 8.04 2.54 -7.14
N LYS A 62 7.55 3.27 -8.14
CA LYS A 62 8.30 4.38 -8.73
C LYS A 62 8.29 5.63 -7.85
N ALA A 63 7.30 5.76 -6.96
CA ALA A 63 7.08 6.91 -6.11
C ALA A 63 6.93 6.48 -4.64
N TYR A 64 5.95 7.04 -3.93
CA TYR A 64 5.63 6.65 -2.55
C TYR A 64 4.64 5.49 -2.53
N LEU A 65 4.84 4.58 -1.57
CA LEU A 65 3.99 3.42 -1.39
C LEU A 65 2.52 3.82 -1.20
N GLY A 66 1.61 3.15 -1.88
CA GLY A 66 0.17 3.47 -1.83
C GLY A 66 -0.23 4.77 -2.53
N GLY A 67 0.70 5.54 -3.11
CA GLY A 67 0.45 6.90 -3.60
C GLY A 67 -0.41 7.07 -4.84
N GLY A 68 -0.72 5.97 -5.51
CA GLY A 68 -1.66 5.92 -6.62
C GLY A 68 -3.12 5.95 -6.16
N ASN A 69 -3.97 5.19 -6.85
CA ASN A 69 -5.41 5.13 -6.58
C ASN A 69 -5.75 4.64 -5.16
N THR A 70 -4.83 3.92 -4.51
CA THR A 70 -4.98 3.48 -3.12
C THR A 70 -5.12 4.64 -2.14
N ALA A 71 -4.43 5.76 -2.36
CA ALA A 71 -4.57 6.97 -1.54
C ALA A 71 -5.60 7.97 -2.09
N ARG A 72 -6.30 7.64 -3.19
CA ARG A 72 -7.14 8.60 -3.96
C ARG A 72 -8.56 8.10 -4.25
N ASN A 73 -8.97 7.01 -3.60
CA ASN A 73 -10.34 6.51 -3.68
C ASN A 73 -11.17 7.02 -2.49
N THR A 74 -12.49 6.87 -2.57
CA THR A 74 -13.43 7.29 -1.52
C THR A 74 -13.70 6.21 -0.47
N ALA A 75 -12.88 5.15 -0.42
CA ALA A 75 -12.93 4.06 0.55
C ALA A 75 -14.27 3.29 0.64
N VAL A 76 -15.10 3.34 -0.40
CA VAL A 76 -16.35 2.56 -0.45
C VAL A 76 -16.03 1.09 -0.69
N ILE A 77 -16.51 0.22 0.21
CA ILE A 77 -16.39 -1.23 0.12
C ILE A 77 -17.79 -1.83 -0.02
N ARG A 78 -18.03 -2.57 -1.11
CA ARG A 78 -19.31 -3.21 -1.42
C ARG A 78 -19.14 -4.31 -2.48
N SER A 79 -20.03 -5.29 -2.49
CA SER A 79 -20.09 -6.39 -3.47
C SER A 79 -21.45 -6.53 -4.16
N ASN A 80 -22.31 -5.51 -4.08
CA ASN A 80 -23.66 -5.49 -4.67
C ASN A 80 -23.65 -5.19 -6.19
N TYR A 81 -23.02 -6.06 -6.97
CA TYR A 81 -22.97 -5.99 -8.44
C TYR A 81 -24.18 -6.70 -9.08
N LEU A 82 -24.48 -6.35 -10.34
CA LEU A 82 -25.65 -6.89 -11.06
C LEU A 82 -25.51 -8.37 -11.43
N THR A 83 -24.33 -8.75 -11.91
CA THR A 83 -24.08 -10.11 -12.40
C THR A 83 -23.53 -11.00 -11.31
N SER A 84 -23.83 -12.29 -11.37
CA SER A 84 -23.36 -13.26 -10.40
C SER A 84 -21.82 -13.36 -10.39
N GLU A 85 -21.20 -13.14 -11.54
CA GLU A 85 -19.76 -13.09 -11.74
C GLU A 85 -19.15 -11.86 -11.04
N GLY A 86 -19.80 -10.70 -11.16
CA GLY A 86 -19.37 -9.48 -10.51
C GLY A 86 -19.43 -9.62 -8.98
N VAL A 87 -20.51 -10.18 -8.44
CA VAL A 87 -20.61 -10.45 -7.01
C VAL A 87 -19.49 -11.38 -6.54
N ARG A 88 -19.28 -12.52 -7.22
CA ARG A 88 -18.22 -13.50 -6.88
C ARG A 88 -16.81 -12.90 -6.93
N PHE A 89 -16.57 -11.92 -7.79
CA PHE A 89 -15.25 -11.29 -7.89
C PHE A 89 -14.93 -10.38 -6.69
N TYR A 90 -15.94 -9.76 -6.07
CA TYR A 90 -15.77 -8.81 -4.97
C TYR A 90 -16.18 -9.35 -3.58
N SER A 91 -16.54 -10.64 -3.48
CA SER A 91 -17.02 -11.31 -2.25
C SER A 91 -15.98 -12.19 -1.59
#